data_AF-A0A8H0D2E1-F1
#
_entry.id   AF-A0A8H0D2E1-F1
#
_cell.length_a   1.000
_cell.length_b   1.000
_cell.length_c   1.000
_cell.angle_alpha   90.00
_cell.angle_beta   90.00
_cell.angle_gamma   90.00
#
_symmetry.space_group_name_H-M   'P 1'
#
loop_
_entity.id
_entity.type
_entity.pdbx_description
1 polymer ?
#
loop_
_entity_poly.entity_id
_entity_poly.type
_entity_poly.pdbx_seq_one_letter_code
_entity_poly.pdbx_strand_id
1 'polypeptide(L)'
;MELKETEKRLLDAVSHIIENDGFTKIGVNRIASQAGCDKVLIYRYFGGLDGLLVEWAKRHDYYSFAYSEFIDTIKQSEKKDIRQIVKDVLFRQLHYLKDNVLMQQLLVWELSGHSSFKGILEERERIGYKLQEELNKSLDIGNDNDMSVAIIISAINYIVLFTRQYPKLNGIDFSKPEAWSRMEAMISKYVDFIFDDSKL
;
A
#
# COMPACT_ATOMS: atom_id res chain seq x y z
N MET A 1 -11.88 11.67 -14.12
CA MET A 1 -12.90 12.68 -13.81
C MET A 1 -12.24 13.69 -12.89
N GLU A 2 -12.16 14.96 -13.26
CA GLU A 2 -11.61 15.98 -12.36
C GLU A 2 -12.52 16.11 -11.13
N LEU A 3 -11.92 16.06 -9.93
CA LEU A 3 -12.67 16.32 -8.71
C LEU A 3 -13.13 17.76 -8.64
N LYS A 4 -14.31 17.97 -8.07
CA LYS A 4 -14.77 19.30 -7.68
C LYS A 4 -13.87 19.85 -6.57
N GLU A 5 -13.75 21.17 -6.51
CA GLU A 5 -12.92 21.85 -5.50
C GLU A 5 -13.27 21.44 -4.07
N THR A 6 -14.56 21.25 -3.78
CA THR A 6 -15.01 20.79 -2.46
C THR A 6 -14.64 19.33 -2.18
N GLU A 7 -14.60 18.47 -3.19
CA GLU A 7 -14.16 17.07 -3.04
C GLU A 7 -12.66 17.03 -2.72
N LYS A 8 -11.85 17.89 -3.37
CA LYS A 8 -10.42 18.03 -3.07
C LYS A 8 -10.19 18.49 -1.63
N ARG A 9 -10.87 19.57 -1.20
CA ARG A 9 -10.79 20.09 0.18
C ARG A 9 -11.12 19.04 1.24
N LEU A 10 -12.11 18.19 0.98
CA LEU A 10 -12.48 17.09 1.89
C LEU A 10 -11.38 16.04 2.00
N LEU A 11 -10.73 15.70 0.90
CA LEU A 11 -9.63 14.73 0.86
C LEU A 11 -8.35 15.31 1.49
N ASP A 12 -8.05 16.58 1.23
CA ASP A 12 -6.92 17.29 1.85
C ASP A 12 -7.12 17.42 3.37
N ALA A 13 -8.35 17.65 3.82
CA ALA A 13 -8.70 17.64 5.24
C ALA A 13 -8.45 16.28 5.90
N VAL A 14 -8.72 15.17 5.20
CA VAL A 14 -8.40 13.81 5.68
C VAL A 14 -6.89 13.66 5.84
N SER A 15 -6.09 14.03 4.83
CA SER A 15 -4.62 13.99 4.91
C SER A 15 -4.11 14.80 6.10
N HIS A 16 -4.58 16.04 6.25
CA HIS A 16 -4.14 16.92 7.33
C HIS A 16 -4.43 16.35 8.71
N ILE A 17 -5.62 15.76 8.93
CA ILE A 17 -5.96 15.13 10.21
C ILE A 17 -5.06 13.90 10.46
N ILE A 18 -4.82 13.06 9.45
CA ILE A 18 -3.99 11.86 9.62
C ILE A 18 -2.54 12.23 9.93
N GLU A 19 -1.98 13.23 9.24
CA GLU A 19 -0.59 13.67 9.45
C GLU A 19 -0.37 14.18 10.88
N ASN A 20 -1.32 14.94 11.42
CA ASN A 20 -1.16 15.61 12.71
C ASN A 20 -1.65 14.78 13.90
N ASP A 21 -2.73 14.02 13.72
CA ASP A 21 -3.47 13.38 14.81
C ASP A 21 -3.60 11.85 14.67
N GLY A 22 -3.22 11.31 13.51
CA GLY A 22 -3.43 9.91 13.16
C GLY A 22 -4.91 9.56 12.87
N PHE A 23 -5.12 8.33 12.41
CA PHE A 23 -6.45 7.87 11.96
C PHE A 23 -7.49 7.77 13.08
N THR A 24 -7.08 7.61 14.34
CA THR A 24 -8.03 7.47 15.47
C THR A 24 -8.91 8.71 15.68
N LYS A 25 -8.51 9.85 15.13
CA LYS A 25 -9.25 11.12 15.22
C LYS A 25 -10.11 11.43 14.01
N ILE A 26 -10.12 10.56 13.00
CA ILE A 26 -10.95 10.72 11.81
C ILE A 26 -12.43 10.62 12.17
N GLY A 27 -13.23 11.55 11.63
CA GLY A 27 -14.67 11.57 11.81
C GLY A 27 -15.33 12.62 10.94
N VAL A 28 -16.58 12.36 10.54
CA VAL A 28 -17.37 13.17 9.62
C VAL A 28 -17.37 14.66 10.01
N ASN A 29 -17.64 14.97 11.28
CA ASN A 29 -17.69 16.36 11.75
C ASN A 29 -16.32 17.04 11.72
N ARG A 30 -15.25 16.32 12.11
CA ARG A 30 -13.90 16.88 12.15
C ARG A 30 -13.40 17.19 10.74
N ILE A 31 -13.62 16.26 9.80
CA ILE A 31 -13.27 16.46 8.39
C ILE A 31 -14.05 17.63 7.80
N ALA A 32 -15.36 17.70 8.00
CA ALA A 32 -16.18 18.80 7.48
C ALA A 32 -15.74 20.16 8.03
N SER A 33 -15.42 20.22 9.33
CA SER A 33 -14.88 21.41 9.98
C SER A 33 -13.51 21.80 9.40
N GLN A 34 -12.59 20.85 9.27
CA GLN A 34 -11.25 21.07 8.71
C GLN A 34 -11.33 21.53 7.24
N ALA A 35 -12.23 20.92 6.47
CA ALA A 35 -12.45 21.25 5.07
C ALA A 35 -13.20 22.58 4.89
N GLY A 36 -13.83 23.12 5.94
CA GLY A 36 -14.65 24.33 5.88
C GLY A 36 -15.91 24.16 5.02
N CYS A 37 -16.59 23.01 5.12
CA CYS A 37 -17.81 22.73 4.38
C CYS A 37 -18.86 21.98 5.23
N ASP A 38 -20.10 21.90 4.74
CA ASP A 38 -21.15 21.12 5.41
C ASP A 38 -20.86 19.61 5.31
N LYS A 39 -21.07 18.88 6.40
CA LYS A 39 -20.88 17.43 6.47
C LYS A 39 -21.78 16.63 5.52
N VAL A 40 -22.92 17.17 5.11
CA VAL A 40 -23.82 16.57 4.10
C VAL A 40 -23.08 16.34 2.79
N LEU A 41 -22.07 17.16 2.47
CA LEU A 41 -21.27 16.98 1.26
C LEU A 41 -20.42 15.70 1.28
N ILE A 42 -20.02 15.21 2.45
CA ILE A 42 -19.33 13.91 2.55
C ILE A 42 -20.25 12.79 2.10
N TYR A 43 -21.50 12.78 2.56
CA TYR A 43 -22.50 11.79 2.13
C TYR A 43 -22.87 11.95 0.66
N ARG A 44 -23.00 13.21 0.19
CA ARG A 44 -23.37 13.51 -1.19
C ARG A 44 -22.32 13.08 -2.20
N TYR A 45 -21.04 13.33 -1.92
CA TYR A 45 -19.96 13.08 -2.87
C TYR A 45 -19.33 11.70 -2.72
N PHE A 46 -19.32 11.15 -1.51
CA PHE A 46 -18.58 9.93 -1.21
C PHE A 46 -19.45 8.82 -0.62
N GLY A 47 -20.76 9.01 -0.47
CA GLY A 47 -21.66 8.01 0.12
C GLY A 47 -21.46 7.79 1.62
N GLY A 48 -20.59 8.58 2.26
CA GLY A 48 -20.27 8.48 3.68
C GLY A 48 -18.77 8.55 3.94
N LEU A 49 -18.39 8.32 5.20
CA LEU A 49 -16.99 8.38 5.63
C LEU A 49 -16.15 7.25 5.02
N ASP A 50 -16.69 6.03 4.93
CA ASP A 50 -15.99 4.88 4.34
C ASP A 50 -15.61 5.14 2.88
N GLY A 51 -16.57 5.59 2.06
CA GLY A 51 -16.29 5.93 0.66
C GLY A 51 -15.34 7.13 0.51
N LEU A 52 -15.36 8.09 1.44
CA LEU A 52 -14.38 9.18 1.43
C LEU A 52 -12.97 8.66 1.69
N LEU A 53 -12.82 7.74 2.65
CA LEU A 53 -11.53 7.11 2.96
C LEU A 53 -11.04 6.21 1.82
N VAL A 54 -11.93 5.55 1.09
CA VAL A 54 -11.57 4.81 -0.13
C VAL A 54 -11.05 5.74 -1.22
N GLU A 55 -11.76 6.85 -1.50
CA GLU A 55 -11.29 7.82 -2.49
C GLU A 55 -9.98 8.52 -2.09
N TRP A 56 -9.78 8.73 -0.79
CA TRP A 56 -8.51 9.19 -0.24
C TRP A 56 -7.40 8.15 -0.43
N ALA A 57 -7.66 6.89 -0.10
CA ALA A 57 -6.71 5.80 -0.22
C ALA A 57 -6.25 5.61 -1.67
N LYS A 58 -7.11 5.81 -2.68
CA LYS A 58 -6.69 5.78 -4.09
C LYS A 58 -5.51 6.70 -4.44
N ARG A 59 -5.20 7.70 -3.61
CA ARG A 59 -4.05 8.62 -3.79
C ARG A 59 -2.88 8.38 -2.87
N HIS A 60 -3.14 7.80 -1.70
CA HIS A 60 -2.16 7.71 -0.62
C HIS A 60 -1.78 6.27 -0.27
N ASP A 61 -2.61 5.30 -0.66
CA ASP A 61 -2.38 3.87 -0.51
C ASP A 61 -1.65 3.30 -1.72
N TYR A 62 -0.42 2.85 -1.48
CA TYR A 62 0.43 2.25 -2.51
C TYR A 62 -0.28 1.14 -3.28
N TYR A 63 -0.95 0.24 -2.58
CA TYR A 63 -1.59 -0.93 -3.18
C TYR A 63 -2.72 -0.53 -4.12
N SER A 64 -3.46 0.54 -3.82
CA SER A 64 -4.59 0.99 -4.62
C SER A 64 -4.17 1.53 -6.00
N PHE A 65 -3.14 2.40 -6.06
CA PHE A 65 -2.72 2.98 -7.34
C PHE A 65 -1.67 2.13 -8.05
N ALA A 66 -0.68 1.60 -7.33
CA ALA A 66 0.46 0.97 -7.97
C ALA A 66 0.08 -0.39 -8.59
N TYR A 67 -0.75 -1.18 -7.92
CA TYR A 67 -1.17 -2.48 -8.47
C TYR A 67 -1.94 -2.34 -9.79
N SER A 68 -2.72 -1.27 -9.95
CA SER A 68 -3.39 -0.99 -11.23
C SER A 68 -2.37 -0.75 -12.35
N GLU A 69 -1.33 0.06 -12.10
CA GLU A 69 -0.25 0.31 -13.06
C GLU A 69 0.53 -0.97 -13.40
N PHE A 70 0.76 -1.83 -12.40
CA PHE A 70 1.49 -3.09 -12.61
C PHE A 70 0.69 -4.14 -13.35
N ILE A 71 -0.63 -4.22 -13.15
CA ILE A 71 -1.50 -5.09 -13.94
C ILE A 71 -1.35 -4.78 -15.44
N ASP A 72 -1.37 -3.50 -15.80
CA ASP A 72 -1.22 -3.09 -17.20
C ASP A 72 0.18 -3.38 -17.74
N THR A 73 1.21 -3.24 -16.89
CA THR A 73 2.60 -3.56 -17.24
C THR A 73 2.79 -5.06 -17.50
N ILE A 74 2.24 -5.94 -16.63
CA ILE A 74 2.33 -7.39 -16.77
C ILE A 74 1.68 -7.86 -18.08
N LYS A 75 0.50 -7.32 -18.42
CA LYS A 75 -0.23 -7.67 -19.65
C LYS A 75 0.53 -7.33 -20.92
N GLN A 76 1.45 -6.37 -20.86
CA GLN A 76 2.22 -5.88 -22.00
C GLN A 76 3.64 -6.48 -22.05
N SER A 77 4.02 -7.31 -21.07
CA SER A 77 5.39 -7.80 -20.91
C SER A 77 5.57 -9.25 -21.34
N GLU A 78 6.79 -9.61 -21.77
CA GLU A 78 7.16 -11.00 -22.00
C GLU A 78 7.39 -11.74 -20.68
N LYS A 79 7.22 -13.07 -20.67
CA LYS A 79 7.39 -13.90 -19.45
C LYS A 79 8.71 -13.67 -18.72
N LYS A 80 9.80 -13.48 -19.46
CA LYS A 80 11.16 -13.28 -18.91
C LYS A 80 11.30 -11.99 -18.09
N ASP A 81 10.43 -11.01 -18.31
CA ASP A 81 10.49 -9.70 -17.67
C ASP A 81 9.64 -9.62 -16.40
N ILE A 82 8.75 -10.60 -16.16
CA ILE A 82 7.83 -10.62 -15.03
C ILE A 82 8.56 -10.64 -13.69
N ARG A 83 9.68 -11.38 -13.60
CA ARG A 83 10.48 -11.41 -12.37
C ARG A 83 11.02 -10.03 -12.01
N GLN A 84 11.49 -9.29 -13.01
CA GLN A 84 11.97 -7.93 -12.79
C GLN A 84 10.82 -7.01 -12.36
N ILE A 85 9.65 -7.15 -12.98
CA ILE A 85 8.45 -6.40 -12.59
C ILE A 85 8.09 -6.65 -11.13
N VAL A 86 8.10 -7.91 -10.66
CA VAL A 86 7.83 -8.23 -9.24
C VAL A 86 8.85 -7.56 -8.32
N LYS A 87 10.14 -7.57 -8.67
CA LYS A 87 11.17 -6.85 -7.89
C LYS A 87 10.89 -5.36 -7.84
N ASP A 88 10.56 -4.75 -8.98
CA ASP A 88 10.28 -3.32 -9.08
C ASP A 88 9.05 -2.92 -8.26
N VAL A 89 8.00 -3.76 -8.25
CA VAL A 89 6.80 -3.58 -7.40
C VAL A 89 7.19 -3.57 -5.92
N LEU A 90 8.02 -4.51 -5.48
CA LEU A 90 8.41 -4.64 -4.08
C LEU A 90 9.39 -3.54 -3.64
N PHE A 91 10.30 -3.11 -4.52
CA PHE A 91 11.19 -1.98 -4.24
C PHE A 91 10.41 -0.66 -4.17
N ARG A 92 9.48 -0.43 -5.10
CA ARG A 92 8.63 0.75 -5.06
C ARG A 92 7.74 0.76 -3.82
N GLN A 93 7.24 -0.40 -3.37
CA GLN A 93 6.54 -0.52 -2.09
C GLN A 93 7.45 -0.09 -0.92
N LEU A 94 8.66 -0.65 -0.84
CA LEU A 94 9.62 -0.35 0.23
C LEU A 94 9.94 1.15 0.29
N HIS A 95 10.31 1.76 -0.84
CA HIS A 95 10.62 3.18 -0.91
C HIS A 95 9.42 4.06 -0.57
N TYR A 96 8.25 3.77 -1.16
CA TYR A 96 7.05 4.54 -0.90
C TYR A 96 6.66 4.48 0.57
N LEU A 97 6.65 3.29 1.19
CA LEU A 97 6.30 3.14 2.59
C LEU A 97 7.31 3.82 3.51
N LYS A 98 8.61 3.75 3.20
CA LYS A 98 9.66 4.38 4.00
C LYS A 98 9.52 5.89 4.06
N ASP A 99 9.17 6.52 2.94
CA ASP A 99 9.18 7.98 2.82
C ASP A 99 7.78 8.62 2.97
N ASN A 100 6.71 7.81 3.05
CA ASN A 100 5.34 8.31 3.15
C ASN A 100 4.71 8.06 4.53
N VAL A 101 4.63 9.12 5.34
CA VAL A 101 4.04 9.08 6.69
C VAL A 101 2.56 8.71 6.66
N LEU A 102 1.78 9.19 5.70
CA LEU A 102 0.35 8.87 5.58
C LEU A 102 0.11 7.37 5.39
N MET A 103 0.91 6.73 4.54
CA MET A 103 0.84 5.30 4.31
C MET A 103 1.25 4.51 5.56
N GLN A 104 2.28 4.95 6.28
CA GLN A 104 2.66 4.33 7.55
C GLN A 104 1.55 4.46 8.61
N GLN A 105 0.90 5.62 8.71
CA GLN A 105 -0.24 5.82 9.60
C GLN A 105 -1.42 4.93 9.23
N LEU A 106 -1.67 4.74 7.93
CA LEU A 106 -2.75 3.88 7.43
C LEU A 106 -2.53 2.43 7.87
N LEU A 107 -1.31 1.89 7.69
CA LEU A 107 -1.00 0.52 8.11
C LEU A 107 -1.04 0.34 9.63
N VAL A 108 -0.52 1.30 10.42
CA VAL A 108 -0.59 1.23 11.89
C VAL A 108 -2.03 1.24 12.37
N TRP A 109 -2.88 2.07 11.76
CA TRP A 109 -4.28 2.12 12.08
C TRP A 109 -5.01 0.81 11.79
N GLU A 110 -4.74 0.20 10.63
CA GLU A 110 -5.28 -1.11 10.27
C GLU A 110 -4.88 -2.19 11.28
N LEU A 111 -3.59 -2.27 11.61
CA LEU A 111 -3.05 -3.24 12.56
C LEU A 111 -3.52 -3.03 14.01
N SER A 112 -3.99 -1.82 14.35
CA SER A 112 -4.50 -1.53 15.69
C SER A 112 -5.85 -2.21 16.00
N GLY A 113 -6.50 -2.83 15.01
CA GLY A 113 -7.81 -3.47 15.18
C GLY A 113 -8.97 -2.48 15.37
N HIS A 114 -8.73 -1.19 15.22
CA HIS A 114 -9.72 -0.12 15.32
C HIS A 114 -10.27 0.34 13.96
N SER A 115 -10.00 -0.38 12.87
CA SER A 115 -10.51 -0.02 11.54
C SER A 115 -12.00 -0.30 11.43
N SER A 116 -12.83 0.67 11.80
CA SER A 116 -14.30 0.61 11.65
C SER A 116 -14.74 0.62 10.17
N PHE A 117 -13.81 0.84 9.25
CA PHE A 117 -14.01 1.07 7.82
C PHE A 117 -13.30 -0.02 7.04
N LYS A 118 -14.04 -0.73 6.18
CA LYS A 118 -13.55 -1.91 5.44
C LYS A 118 -13.29 -1.61 3.97
N GLY A 119 -13.78 -0.48 3.44
CA GLY A 119 -13.71 -0.22 2.00
C GLY A 119 -12.29 -0.23 1.44
N ILE A 120 -11.28 0.25 2.21
CA ILE A 120 -9.87 0.22 1.78
C ILE A 120 -9.38 -1.24 1.68
N LEU A 121 -9.70 -2.08 2.65
CA LEU A 121 -9.32 -3.50 2.65
C LEU A 121 -9.97 -4.25 1.48
N GLU A 122 -11.27 -4.01 1.26
CA GLU A 122 -12.03 -4.62 0.17
C GLU A 122 -11.47 -4.19 -1.20
N GLU A 123 -11.09 -2.92 -1.35
CA GLU A 123 -10.48 -2.43 -2.60
C GLU A 123 -9.09 -3.02 -2.84
N ARG A 124 -8.27 -3.15 -1.78
CA ARG A 124 -6.96 -3.80 -1.85
C ARG A 124 -7.08 -5.27 -2.22
N GLU A 125 -8.00 -6.00 -1.61
CA GLU A 125 -8.25 -7.41 -1.93
C GLU A 125 -8.68 -7.53 -3.40
N ARG A 126 -9.63 -6.69 -3.83
CA ARG A 126 -10.13 -6.69 -5.21
C ARG A 126 -9.04 -6.45 -6.25
N ILE A 127 -8.15 -5.48 -6.03
CA ILE A 127 -7.08 -5.14 -6.97
C ILE A 127 -5.90 -6.11 -6.83
N GLY A 128 -5.51 -6.45 -5.60
CA GLY A 128 -4.42 -7.38 -5.31
C GLY A 128 -4.69 -8.77 -5.88
N TYR A 129 -5.92 -9.29 -5.72
CA TYR A 129 -6.32 -10.56 -6.31
C TYR A 129 -6.19 -10.55 -7.84
N LYS A 130 -6.61 -9.46 -8.51
CA LYS A 130 -6.44 -9.31 -9.97
C LYS A 130 -4.98 -9.28 -10.39
N LEU A 131 -4.13 -8.57 -9.65
CA LEU A 131 -2.69 -8.55 -9.91
C LEU A 131 -2.10 -9.96 -9.79
N GLN A 132 -2.51 -10.70 -8.76
CA GLN A 132 -2.06 -12.07 -8.55
C GLN A 132 -2.54 -13.02 -9.65
N GLU A 133 -3.78 -12.89 -10.12
CA GLU A 133 -4.28 -13.67 -11.25
C GLU A 133 -3.46 -13.44 -12.52
N GLU A 134 -3.10 -12.19 -12.83
CA GLU A 134 -2.28 -11.87 -14.00
C GLU A 134 -0.84 -12.39 -13.83
N LEU A 135 -0.25 -12.27 -12.64
CA LEU A 135 1.07 -12.87 -12.34
C LEU A 135 1.06 -14.39 -12.53
N ASN A 136 0.04 -15.08 -12.02
CA ASN A 136 -0.09 -16.54 -12.12
C ASN A 136 -0.33 -17.01 -13.56
N LYS A 137 -0.96 -16.19 -14.43
CA LYS A 137 -1.06 -16.52 -15.87
C LYS A 137 0.27 -16.41 -16.58
N SER A 138 1.08 -15.42 -16.19
CA SER A 138 2.35 -15.16 -16.86
C SER A 138 3.47 -16.11 -16.41
N LEU A 139 3.39 -16.62 -15.19
CA LEU A 139 4.39 -17.50 -14.57
C LEU A 139 3.80 -18.91 -14.44
N ASP A 140 4.36 -19.88 -15.17
CA ASP A 140 3.91 -21.29 -15.14
C ASP A 140 4.52 -22.03 -13.93
N ILE A 141 4.41 -21.43 -12.75
CA ILE A 141 5.09 -21.84 -11.52
C ILE A 141 4.02 -22.15 -10.49
N GLY A 142 4.16 -23.27 -9.77
CA GLY A 142 3.12 -23.92 -8.96
C GLY A 142 2.43 -23.09 -7.85
N ASN A 143 1.65 -23.79 -7.02
CA ASN A 143 0.50 -23.27 -6.26
C ASN A 143 0.75 -22.32 -5.05
N ASP A 144 1.92 -21.72 -4.82
CA ASP A 144 2.19 -20.92 -3.59
C ASP A 144 2.85 -19.53 -3.83
N ASN A 145 2.79 -19.00 -5.05
CA ASN A 145 3.40 -17.70 -5.39
C ASN A 145 2.77 -16.53 -4.63
N ASP A 146 1.46 -16.58 -4.42
CA ASP A 146 0.68 -15.59 -3.69
C ASP A 146 1.09 -15.51 -2.21
N MET A 147 1.24 -16.67 -1.56
CA MET A 147 1.73 -16.77 -0.19
C MET A 147 3.15 -16.21 -0.05
N SER A 148 4.02 -16.53 -1.02
CA SER A 148 5.40 -16.06 -1.02
C SER A 148 5.49 -14.54 -1.16
N VAL A 149 4.70 -13.96 -2.07
CA VAL A 149 4.58 -12.50 -2.24
C VAL A 149 3.99 -11.85 -0.99
N ALA A 150 2.95 -12.43 -0.39
CA ALA A 150 2.33 -11.92 0.84
C ALA A 150 3.33 -11.90 2.02
N ILE A 151 4.20 -12.90 2.15
CA ILE A 151 5.26 -12.93 3.16
C ILE A 151 6.25 -11.79 2.96
N ILE A 152 6.69 -11.54 1.72
CA ILE A 152 7.64 -10.45 1.42
C ILE A 152 7.01 -9.09 1.70
N ILE A 153 5.77 -8.86 1.24
CA ILE A 153 4.99 -7.63 1.52
C ILE A 153 4.91 -7.40 3.03
N SER A 154 4.58 -8.45 3.80
CA SER A 154 4.45 -8.38 5.26
C SER A 154 5.78 -8.06 5.93
N ALA A 155 6.88 -8.65 5.46
CA ALA A 155 8.23 -8.36 5.97
C ALA A 155 8.62 -6.91 5.71
N ILE A 156 8.35 -6.38 4.50
CA ILE A 156 8.57 -4.97 4.17
C ILE A 156 7.79 -4.06 5.12
N ASN A 157 6.48 -4.31 5.25
CA ASN A 157 5.61 -3.51 6.10
C ASN A 157 6.08 -3.50 7.55
N TYR A 158 6.35 -4.68 8.12
CA TYR A 158 6.77 -4.81 9.49
C TYR A 158 8.10 -4.10 9.74
N ILE A 159 9.12 -4.34 8.92
CA ILE A 159 10.46 -3.77 9.12
C ILE A 159 10.38 -2.24 9.06
N VAL A 160 9.70 -1.66 8.06
CA VAL A 160 9.60 -0.20 7.93
C VAL A 160 8.85 0.41 9.12
N LEU A 161 7.71 -0.18 9.53
CA LEU A 161 6.91 0.35 10.63
C LEU A 161 7.60 0.19 11.99
N PHE A 162 8.23 -0.94 12.24
CA PHE A 162 8.93 -1.23 13.49
C PHE A 162 10.17 -0.33 13.66
N THR A 163 10.94 -0.18 12.58
CA THR A 163 12.21 0.58 12.63
C THR A 163 12.03 2.08 12.72
N ARG A 164 10.81 2.58 12.53
CA ARG A 164 10.42 3.96 12.88
C ARG A 164 10.61 4.28 14.36
N GLN A 165 10.36 3.30 15.24
CA GLN A 165 10.53 3.47 16.70
C GLN A 165 11.83 2.85 17.20
N TYR A 166 12.23 1.72 16.62
CA TYR A 166 13.38 0.94 17.08
C TYR A 166 14.38 0.74 15.94
N PRO A 167 15.46 1.54 15.87
CA PRO A 167 16.36 1.53 14.72
C PRO A 167 17.11 0.20 14.54
N LYS A 168 17.10 -0.70 15.54
CA LYS A 168 17.80 -1.97 15.48
C LYS A 168 16.83 -3.15 15.47
N LEU A 169 17.04 -4.07 14.54
CA LEU A 169 16.32 -5.34 14.45
C LEU A 169 17.31 -6.45 14.11
N ASN A 170 17.35 -7.50 14.94
CA ASN A 170 18.25 -8.65 14.76
C ASN A 170 19.73 -8.26 14.52
N GLY A 171 20.22 -7.23 15.23
CA GLY A 171 21.59 -6.71 15.08
C GLY A 171 21.83 -5.82 13.85
N ILE A 172 20.83 -5.58 13.01
CA ILE A 172 20.89 -4.67 11.85
C ILE A 172 20.42 -3.28 12.28
N ASP A 173 21.20 -2.25 11.96
CA ASP A 173 20.86 -0.84 12.25
C ASP A 173 20.23 -0.15 11.03
N PHE A 174 18.91 0.00 11.04
CA PHE A 174 18.09 0.64 10.00
C PHE A 174 18.12 2.17 10.03
N SER A 175 18.85 2.79 10.97
CA SER A 175 19.22 4.22 10.84
C SER A 175 20.26 4.46 9.74
N LYS A 176 20.86 3.38 9.22
CA LYS A 176 21.94 3.41 8.22
C LYS A 176 21.41 3.06 6.81
N PRO A 177 21.75 3.83 5.76
CA PRO A 177 21.36 3.54 4.38
C PRO A 177 21.71 2.12 3.93
N GLU A 178 22.84 1.59 4.41
CA GLU A 178 23.37 0.27 4.06
C GLU A 178 22.42 -0.87 4.47
N ALA A 179 21.63 -0.70 5.53
CA ALA A 179 20.63 -1.68 5.93
C ALA A 179 19.51 -1.82 4.88
N TRP A 180 19.08 -0.70 4.29
CA TRP A 180 18.04 -0.67 3.27
C TRP A 180 18.53 -1.28 1.95
N SER A 181 19.74 -0.92 1.50
CA SER A 181 20.34 -1.56 0.30
C SER A 181 20.55 -3.07 0.48
N ARG A 182 20.92 -3.52 1.69
CA ARG A 182 21.01 -4.95 2.01
C ARG A 182 19.63 -5.62 1.97
N MET A 183 18.58 -4.95 2.44
CA MET A 183 17.21 -5.45 2.40
C MET A 183 16.71 -5.61 0.96
N GLU A 184 16.92 -4.61 0.09
CA GLU A 184 16.58 -4.69 -1.34
C GLU A 184 17.31 -5.86 -2.03
N ALA A 185 18.60 -6.02 -1.77
CA ALA A 185 19.38 -7.13 -2.31
C ALA A 185 18.83 -8.51 -1.85
N MET A 186 18.35 -8.60 -0.61
CA MET A 186 17.74 -9.84 -0.09
C MET A 186 16.35 -10.09 -0.68
N ILE A 187 15.52 -9.06 -0.83
CA ILE A 187 14.23 -9.15 -1.53
C ILE A 187 14.45 -9.65 -2.96
N SER A 188 15.42 -9.08 -3.69
CA SER A 188 15.77 -9.52 -5.05
C SER A 188 16.11 -11.01 -5.10
N LYS A 189 16.96 -11.48 -4.16
CA LYS A 189 17.34 -12.89 -4.06
C LYS A 189 16.16 -13.79 -3.72
N TYR A 190 15.25 -13.36 -2.85
CA TYR A 190 14.05 -14.14 -2.53
C TYR A 190 13.12 -14.25 -3.73
N VAL A 191 12.90 -13.16 -4.46
CA VAL A 191 12.13 -13.20 -5.71
C VAL A 191 12.81 -14.12 -6.72
N ASP A 192 14.12 -14.00 -6.92
CA ASP A 192 14.85 -14.92 -7.80
C ASP A 192 14.68 -16.38 -7.41
N PHE A 193 14.69 -16.68 -6.11
CA PHE A 193 14.53 -18.03 -5.59
C PHE A 193 13.09 -18.58 -5.75
N ILE A 194 12.07 -17.75 -5.51
CA ILE A 194 10.66 -18.15 -5.60
C ILE A 194 10.27 -18.41 -7.05
N PHE A 195 10.73 -17.55 -7.96
CA PHE A 195 10.37 -17.58 -9.37
C PHE A 195 11.44 -18.28 -10.23
N ASP A 196 12.24 -19.17 -9.63
CA ASP A 196 13.24 -19.98 -10.35
C ASP A 196 12.57 -21.19 -11.00
N ASP A 197 12.45 -21.16 -12.34
CA ASP A 197 11.88 -22.26 -13.15
C ASP A 197 12.67 -23.57 -13.02
N SER A 198 13.88 -23.56 -12.45
CA SER A 198 14.73 -24.74 -12.33
C SER A 198 14.38 -25.69 -11.17
N LYS A 199 13.27 -25.44 -10.46
CA LYS A 199 12.88 -26.19 -9.24
C LYS A 199 11.58 -27.02 -9.32
N LEU A 200 11.04 -27.24 -10.51
CA LEU A 200 9.95 -28.21 -10.75
C LEU A 200 10.41 -29.34 -11.68
#